data_AF-A0A2M7FHT0-F1
#
_entry.id   AF-A0A2M7FHT0-F1
#
_cell.length_a   1.000
_cell.length_b   1.000
_cell.length_c   1.000
_cell.angle_alpha   90.00
_cell.angle_beta   90.00
_cell.angle_gamma   90.00
#
_symmetry.space_group_name_H-M   'P 1'
#
loop_
_entity.id
_entity.type
_entity.pdbx_description
1 polymer ?
#
loop_
_entity_poly.entity_id
_entity_poly.type
_entity_poly.pdbx_seq_one_letter_code
_entity_poly.pdbx_strand_id
1 'polypeptide(L)'
;DDVVKHAAYANMSGVCLAYCDCVRNGGTMSIAAAFTAGDSDYLMPGRNGVFYDRKGQDWDATIVRIIDQPISIRQAFWSPYKKLSRAIGEQLQKLAASKASAAEGNLTAAAIEHGKSVANAVPATPKPAFDVGKFAGIFAAIGLAIGAIGGILASIVAGLLGLKLWQMPLAIIGLLLLISGPAMVLAGFKLKRRNLAPILDANGWAVNARARINIPFGTSLTGLAGLPDGAHRSLVDPFADKKPVWPYYLLLLVIVGALLGMYFMGYFGA
;
A
#
# COMPACT_ATOMS: atom_id res chain seq x y z
N ASP A 1 -18.93 -18.48 15.88
CA ASP A 1 -18.29 -19.37 14.90
C ASP A 1 -16.87 -18.94 14.58
N ASP A 2 -16.04 -19.89 14.17
CA ASP A 2 -14.61 -19.68 13.93
C ASP A 2 -14.36 -18.89 12.62
N VAL A 3 -14.08 -17.59 12.79
CA VAL A 3 -13.76 -16.66 11.70
C VAL A 3 -12.60 -17.15 10.84
N VAL A 4 -11.63 -17.87 11.41
CA VAL A 4 -10.44 -18.33 10.69
C VAL A 4 -10.79 -19.44 9.70
N LYS A 5 -11.63 -20.40 10.13
CA LYS A 5 -12.12 -21.47 9.26
C LYS A 5 -13.01 -20.93 8.15
N HIS A 6 -13.93 -20.02 8.48
CA HIS A 6 -14.78 -19.40 7.47
C HIS A 6 -13.95 -18.60 6.46
N ALA A 7 -12.93 -17.85 6.91
CA ALA A 7 -12.07 -17.06 6.04
C ALA A 7 -11.26 -17.91 5.04
N ALA A 8 -10.83 -19.11 5.44
CA ALA A 8 -10.09 -20.01 4.57
C ALA A 8 -10.92 -20.44 3.35
N TYR A 9 -12.18 -20.83 3.56
CA TYR A 9 -13.10 -21.20 2.47
C TYR A 9 -13.58 -20.00 1.67
N ALA A 10 -13.91 -18.90 2.34
CA ALA A 10 -14.47 -17.70 1.70
C ALA A 10 -13.45 -16.98 0.81
N ASN A 11 -12.14 -17.19 0.99
CA ASN A 11 -11.12 -16.63 0.10
C ASN A 11 -11.31 -17.05 -1.37
N MET A 12 -11.89 -18.22 -1.64
CA MET A 12 -12.19 -18.68 -3.00
C MET A 12 -13.34 -17.92 -3.68
N SER A 13 -14.16 -17.19 -2.92
CA SER A 13 -15.29 -16.40 -3.45
C SER A 13 -14.86 -15.27 -4.38
N GLY A 14 -13.62 -14.79 -4.22
CA GLY A 14 -13.13 -13.64 -4.96
C GLY A 14 -13.80 -12.32 -4.57
N VAL A 15 -14.44 -12.24 -3.41
CA VAL A 15 -15.07 -11.02 -2.86
C VAL A 15 -14.19 -10.44 -1.74
N CYS A 16 -14.15 -9.12 -1.59
CA CYS A 16 -13.52 -8.48 -0.43
C CYS A 16 -14.45 -8.61 0.78
N LEU A 17 -13.96 -9.23 1.85
CA LEU A 17 -14.75 -9.54 3.04
C LEU A 17 -14.09 -8.92 4.27
N ALA A 18 -14.86 -8.19 5.08
CA ALA A 18 -14.45 -7.84 6.43
C ALA A 18 -15.27 -8.65 7.43
N TYR A 19 -14.58 -9.32 8.34
CA TYR A 19 -15.17 -9.97 9.49
C TYR A 19 -15.22 -8.96 10.62
N CYS A 20 -16.42 -8.74 11.14
CA CYS A 20 -16.65 -7.79 12.21
C CYS A 20 -17.24 -8.50 13.43
N ASP A 21 -16.71 -8.16 14.60
CA ASP A 21 -17.35 -8.49 15.87
C ASP A 21 -18.24 -7.32 16.27
N CYS A 22 -19.51 -7.62 16.46
CA CYS A 22 -20.55 -6.67 16.79
C CYS A 22 -20.93 -6.84 18.25
N VAL A 23 -20.98 -5.74 19.00
CA VAL A 23 -21.33 -5.73 20.42
C VAL A 23 -22.54 -4.84 20.63
N ARG A 24 -23.51 -5.30 21.44
CA ARG A 24 -24.66 -4.51 21.85
C ARG A 24 -25.21 -5.00 23.16
N ASN A 25 -25.27 -4.14 24.19
CA ASN A 25 -25.88 -4.44 25.50
C ASN A 25 -25.48 -5.81 26.10
N GLY A 26 -24.19 -6.17 25.99
CA GLY A 26 -23.65 -7.46 26.48
C GLY A 26 -23.88 -8.65 25.55
N GLY A 27 -24.65 -8.50 24.47
CA GLY A 27 -24.73 -9.45 23.37
C GLY A 27 -23.56 -9.27 22.41
N THR A 28 -22.99 -10.39 21.96
CA THR A 28 -21.95 -10.42 20.95
C THR A 28 -22.43 -11.21 19.74
N MET A 29 -22.10 -10.73 18.54
CA MET A 29 -22.36 -11.45 17.30
C MET A 29 -21.20 -11.21 16.34
N SER A 30 -20.83 -12.20 15.54
CA SER A 30 -19.81 -12.05 14.49
C SER A 30 -20.48 -12.07 13.13
N ILE A 31 -20.09 -11.17 12.25
CA ILE A 31 -20.63 -11.06 10.88
C ILE A 31 -19.51 -11.02 9.84
N ALA A 32 -19.84 -11.43 8.62
CA ALA A 32 -19.02 -11.22 7.45
C ALA A 32 -19.70 -10.21 6.52
N ALA A 33 -19.08 -9.04 6.35
CA ALA A 33 -19.54 -7.98 5.46
C ALA A 33 -18.78 -8.02 4.13
N ALA A 34 -19.50 -8.13 3.02
CA ALA A 34 -18.93 -8.10 1.68
C ALA A 34 -18.88 -6.67 1.12
N PHE A 35 -17.70 -6.24 0.68
CA PHE A 35 -17.50 -4.96 0.01
C PHE A 35 -17.40 -5.18 -1.49
N THR A 36 -18.42 -4.76 -2.23
CA THR A 36 -18.51 -5.01 -3.67
C THR A 36 -18.37 -3.76 -4.54
N ALA A 37 -18.40 -2.57 -3.93
CA ALA A 37 -18.06 -1.28 -4.54
C ALA A 37 -17.29 -0.37 -3.56
N GLY A 38 -16.59 0.63 -4.11
CA GLY A 38 -15.77 1.59 -3.34
C GLY A 38 -14.28 1.26 -3.34
N ASP A 39 -13.60 1.70 -2.28
CA ASP A 39 -12.16 1.53 -2.08
C ASP A 39 -11.88 0.84 -0.74
N SER A 40 -10.91 -0.09 -0.71
CA SER A 40 -10.52 -0.80 0.53
C SER A 40 -9.44 -0.08 1.34
N ASP A 41 -9.02 1.14 0.96
CA ASP A 41 -7.83 1.80 1.52
C ASP A 41 -7.90 2.01 3.04
N TYR A 42 -9.11 2.21 3.57
CA TYR A 42 -9.36 2.47 4.99
C TYR A 42 -10.08 1.32 5.68
N LEU A 43 -10.22 0.16 5.04
CA LEU A 43 -10.68 -1.04 5.71
C LEU A 43 -9.45 -1.65 6.38
N MET A 44 -9.33 -1.46 7.69
CA MET A 44 -8.23 -2.00 8.49
C MET A 44 -8.82 -2.73 9.70
N PRO A 45 -8.17 -3.81 10.17
CA PRO A 45 -8.50 -4.40 11.46
C PRO A 45 -8.43 -3.34 12.56
N GLY A 46 -9.37 -3.37 13.50
CA GLY A 46 -9.55 -2.39 14.57
C GLY A 46 -10.37 -1.16 14.19
N ARG A 47 -10.82 -1.03 12.93
CA ARG A 47 -11.73 0.06 12.56
C ARG A 47 -13.16 -0.26 13.02
N ASN A 48 -13.81 0.74 13.61
CA ASN A 48 -15.19 0.66 14.05
C ASN A 48 -16.15 1.10 12.95
N GLY A 49 -17.35 0.53 12.97
CA GLY A 49 -18.49 0.84 12.13
C GLY A 49 -19.79 0.49 12.85
N VAL A 50 -20.91 0.79 12.21
CA VAL A 50 -22.24 0.47 12.74
C VAL A 50 -22.90 -0.55 11.82
N PHE A 51 -23.39 -1.64 12.39
CA PHE A 51 -24.17 -2.64 11.68
C PHE A 51 -25.64 -2.53 12.07
N TYR A 52 -26.52 -2.50 11.07
CA TYR A 52 -27.97 -2.53 11.29
C TYR A 52 -28.51 -3.92 10.99
N ASP A 53 -29.06 -4.58 12.01
CA ASP A 53 -29.75 -5.87 11.85
C ASP A 53 -31.12 -5.67 11.15
N ARG A 54 -31.70 -6.77 10.63
CA ARG A 54 -33.02 -6.83 10.00
C ARG A 54 -34.15 -6.27 10.86
N LYS A 55 -33.95 -6.19 12.18
CA LYS A 55 -34.88 -5.61 13.16
C LYS A 55 -34.70 -4.09 13.38
N GLY A 56 -33.87 -3.41 12.58
CA GLY A 56 -33.49 -2.01 12.83
C GLY A 56 -32.52 -1.84 14.00
N GLN A 57 -31.94 -2.96 14.44
CA GLN A 57 -30.95 -3.15 15.49
C GLN A 57 -29.63 -2.42 15.25
N ASP A 58 -29.22 -1.38 15.98
CA ASP A 58 -27.85 -0.82 15.85
C ASP A 58 -26.83 -1.62 16.66
N TRP A 59 -25.74 -2.07 16.02
CA TRP A 59 -24.67 -2.80 16.66
C TRP A 59 -23.33 -2.12 16.40
N ASP A 60 -22.49 -2.04 17.43
CA ASP A 60 -21.13 -1.53 17.31
C ASP A 60 -20.24 -2.61 16.70
N ALA A 61 -19.89 -2.45 15.43
CA ALA A 61 -19.12 -3.41 14.66
C ALA A 61 -17.64 -3.02 14.62
N THR A 62 -16.75 -3.90 15.09
CA THR A 62 -15.30 -3.72 15.00
C THR A 62 -14.72 -4.72 14.02
N ILE A 63 -13.96 -4.26 13.03
CA ILE A 63 -13.34 -5.16 12.05
C ILE A 63 -12.21 -5.94 12.71
N VAL A 64 -12.27 -7.27 12.68
CA VAL A 64 -11.25 -8.16 13.26
C VAL A 64 -10.29 -8.65 12.18
N ARG A 65 -10.82 -8.99 11.01
CA ARG A 65 -10.05 -9.57 9.92
C ARG A 65 -10.60 -9.14 8.57
N ILE A 66 -9.72 -8.97 7.59
CA ILE A 66 -10.08 -8.62 6.22
C ILE A 66 -9.46 -9.63 5.26
N ILE A 67 -10.24 -10.01 4.25
CA ILE A 67 -9.76 -10.70 3.05
C ILE A 67 -9.70 -9.66 1.93
N ASP A 68 -8.47 -9.31 1.56
CA ASP A 68 -8.22 -8.32 0.52
C ASP A 68 -8.31 -8.94 -0.87
N GLN A 69 -9.26 -8.44 -1.65
CA GLN A 69 -9.50 -8.84 -3.02
C GLN A 69 -9.98 -7.61 -3.80
N PRO A 70 -9.65 -7.44 -5.08
CA PRO A 70 -9.98 -6.23 -5.83
C PRO A 70 -11.49 -5.98 -5.85
N ILE A 71 -11.89 -4.76 -5.47
CA ILE A 71 -13.29 -4.31 -5.45
C ILE A 71 -13.67 -3.70 -6.80
N SER A 72 -12.76 -2.93 -7.42
CA SER A 72 -12.98 -2.29 -8.72
C SER A 72 -11.74 -2.28 -9.61
N ILE A 73 -11.95 -2.15 -10.92
CA ILE A 73 -10.85 -2.02 -11.90
C ILE A 73 -10.09 -0.70 -11.67
N ARG A 74 -10.80 0.38 -11.30
CA ARG A 74 -10.21 1.68 -10.97
C ARG A 74 -9.27 1.57 -9.77
N GLN A 75 -9.68 0.85 -8.72
CA GLN A 75 -8.83 0.59 -7.56
C GLN A 75 -7.59 -0.22 -7.96
N ALA A 76 -7.76 -1.23 -8.83
CA ALA A 76 -6.66 -2.08 -9.28
C ALA A 76 -5.59 -1.31 -10.06
N PHE A 77 -5.97 -0.26 -10.81
CA PHE A 77 -5.04 0.63 -11.51
C PHE A 77 -4.05 1.30 -10.55
N TRP A 78 -4.52 1.80 -9.41
CA TRP A 78 -3.69 2.49 -8.42
C TRP A 78 -2.99 1.57 -7.42
N SER A 79 -3.38 0.29 -7.36
CA SER A 79 -2.88 -0.66 -6.38
C SER A 79 -1.36 -0.90 -6.41
N PRO A 80 -0.67 -0.98 -7.58
CA PRO A 80 0.77 -1.22 -7.60
C PRO A 80 1.54 -0.03 -7.02
N TYR A 81 1.11 1.20 -7.36
CA TYR A 81 1.74 2.43 -6.87
C TYR A 81 1.58 2.59 -5.36
N LYS A 82 0.40 2.31 -4.82
CA LYS A 82 0.14 2.33 -3.37
C LYS A 82 0.96 1.29 -2.61
N LYS A 83 1.12 0.09 -3.17
CA LYS A 83 1.98 -0.95 -2.57
C LYS A 83 3.44 -0.53 -2.58
N LEU A 84 3.91 0.05 -3.68
CA LEU A 84 5.28 0.56 -3.78
C LEU A 84 5.54 1.68 -2.79
N SER A 85 4.63 2.66 -2.66
CA SER A 85 4.79 3.76 -1.71
C SER A 85 4.79 3.27 -0.25
N ARG A 86 3.96 2.28 0.08
CA ARG A 86 3.97 1.64 1.41
C ARG A 86 5.29 0.93 1.67
N ALA A 87 5.79 0.15 0.71
CA ALA A 87 7.07 -0.55 0.84
C ALA A 87 8.25 0.42 1.03
N ILE A 88 8.27 1.54 0.29
CA ILE A 88 9.28 2.60 0.47
C ILE A 88 9.15 3.22 1.87
N GLY A 89 7.93 3.53 2.32
CA GLY A 89 7.68 4.05 3.66
C GLY A 89 8.17 3.10 4.76
N GLU A 90 7.90 1.79 4.63
CA GLU A 90 8.37 0.77 5.56
C GLU A 90 9.90 0.64 5.57
N GLN A 91 10.55 0.74 4.41
CA GLN A 91 12.01 0.74 4.32
C GLN A 91 12.62 1.99 4.95
N LEU A 92 12.04 3.16 4.72
CA LEU A 92 12.47 4.41 5.35
C LEU A 92 12.26 4.37 6.86
N GLN A 93 11.14 3.81 7.34
CA GLN A 93 10.89 3.64 8.76
C GLN A 93 11.88 2.66 9.39
N LYS A 94 12.20 1.54 8.72
CA LYS A 94 13.23 0.59 9.18
C LYS A 94 14.61 1.23 9.24
N LEU A 95 14.97 2.04 8.25
CA LEU A 95 16.24 2.77 8.22
C LEU A 95 16.28 3.89 9.28
N ALA A 96 15.17 4.57 9.53
CA ALA A 96 15.06 5.57 10.59
C ALA A 96 15.19 4.90 11.97
N ALA A 97 14.51 3.77 12.18
CA ALA A 97 14.60 2.98 13.41
C ALA A 97 16.01 2.42 13.62
N SER A 98 16.69 1.95 12.58
CA SER A 98 18.07 1.44 12.68
C SER A 98 19.10 2.56 12.90
N LYS A 99 18.86 3.76 12.38
CA LYS A 99 19.70 4.94 12.65
C LYS A 99 19.46 5.50 14.05
N ALA A 100 18.21 5.49 14.53
CA ALA A 100 17.88 5.86 15.90
C ALA A 100 18.50 4.88 16.90
N SER A 101 18.43 3.57 16.67
CA SER A 101 19.08 2.58 17.54
C SER A 101 20.60 2.63 17.48
N ALA A 102 21.20 2.95 16.33
CA ALA A 102 22.64 3.21 16.24
C ALA A 102 23.05 4.50 16.97
N ALA A 103 22.21 5.54 16.95
CA ALA A 103 22.44 6.77 17.71
C ALA A 103 22.30 6.54 19.23
N GLU A 104 21.30 5.76 19.67
CA GLU A 104 21.16 5.33 21.07
C GLU A 104 22.31 4.40 21.51
N GLY A 105 22.80 3.53 20.63
CA GLY A 105 24.00 2.72 20.84
C GLY A 105 25.28 3.56 21.01
N ASN A 106 25.41 4.64 20.25
CA ASN A 106 26.53 5.57 20.38
C ASN A 106 26.40 6.47 21.62
N LEU A 107 25.18 6.83 22.02
CA LEU A 107 24.90 7.59 23.26
C LEU A 107 25.13 6.74 24.52
N THR A 108 24.77 5.45 24.48
CA THR A 108 25.09 4.51 25.56
C THR A 108 26.59 4.18 25.61
N ALA A 109 27.27 4.07 24.46
CA ALA A 109 28.73 3.96 24.41
C ALA A 109 29.43 5.23 24.94
N ALA A 110 28.93 6.42 24.61
CA ALA A 110 29.43 7.69 25.13
C ALA A 110 29.13 7.88 26.63
N ALA A 111 27.98 7.41 27.12
CA ALA A 111 27.64 7.39 28.54
C ALA A 111 28.50 6.39 29.33
N ILE A 112 28.88 5.26 28.73
CA ILE A 112 29.82 4.29 29.31
C ILE A 112 31.26 4.83 29.27
N GLU A 113 31.65 5.61 28.25
CA GLU A 113 32.94 6.30 28.22
C GLU A 113 33.02 7.45 29.24
N HIS A 114 31.94 8.21 29.46
CA HIS A 114 31.90 9.25 30.50
C HIS A 114 31.63 8.73 31.92
N GLY A 115 31.20 7.48 32.08
CA GLY A 115 31.09 6.81 33.38
C GLY A 115 32.39 6.14 33.86
N LYS A 116 33.45 6.10 33.03
CA LYS A 116 34.73 5.45 33.36
C LYS A 116 35.73 6.41 34.03
N SER A 117 35.28 7.11 35.07
CA SER A 117 36.18 7.75 36.03
C SER A 117 36.00 7.25 37.46
N VAL A 118 35.52 6.01 37.70
CA VAL A 118 35.75 5.34 38.99
C VAL A 118 35.83 3.81 38.81
N ALA A 119 37.02 3.28 39.10
CA ALA A 119 37.36 1.94 39.59
C ALA A 119 37.16 0.66 38.73
N ASN A 120 38.31 0.02 38.49
CA ASN A 120 38.63 -1.41 38.56
C ASN A 120 38.18 -2.40 37.47
N ALA A 121 39.13 -3.31 37.19
CA ALA A 121 39.24 -4.23 36.06
C ALA A 121 38.30 -5.44 36.11
N VAL A 122 37.78 -5.85 34.94
CA VAL A 122 37.26 -7.20 34.63
C VAL A 122 37.50 -7.49 33.11
N PRO A 123 37.81 -8.74 32.68
CA PRO A 123 38.33 -9.04 31.33
C PRO A 123 37.29 -8.93 30.22
N ALA A 124 37.75 -8.50 29.03
CA ALA A 124 36.95 -8.44 27.82
C ALA A 124 36.57 -9.84 27.30
N THR A 125 35.27 -10.06 27.14
CA THR A 125 34.71 -11.16 26.35
C THR A 125 34.98 -10.94 24.85
N PRO A 126 35.31 -12.00 24.09
CA PRO A 126 35.71 -11.84 22.69
C PRO A 126 34.52 -11.42 21.83
N LYS A 127 34.68 -10.31 21.09
CA LYS A 127 33.78 -9.92 19.99
C LYS A 127 33.71 -11.08 18.99
N PRO A 128 32.51 -11.48 18.51
CA PRO A 128 32.42 -12.47 17.45
C PRO A 128 33.18 -11.96 16.22
N ALA A 129 33.97 -12.86 15.61
CA ALA A 129 34.84 -12.56 14.49
C ALA A 129 34.07 -11.85 13.37
N PHE A 130 34.63 -10.74 12.90
CA PHE A 130 34.12 -9.96 11.79
C PHE A 130 34.21 -10.83 10.52
N ASP A 131 33.10 -11.46 10.16
CA ASP A 131 33.02 -12.46 9.09
C ASP A 131 33.01 -11.77 7.71
N VAL A 132 34.20 -11.39 7.24
CA VAL A 132 34.44 -10.61 6.01
C VAL A 132 33.77 -11.25 4.79
N GLY A 133 33.59 -12.58 4.75
CA GLY A 133 32.88 -13.26 3.68
C GLY A 133 31.37 -12.97 3.67
N LYS A 134 30.73 -12.94 4.84
CA LYS A 134 29.32 -12.55 4.97
C LYS A 134 29.13 -11.06 4.67
N PHE A 135 30.05 -10.21 5.10
CA PHE A 135 30.00 -8.77 4.79
C PHE A 135 30.28 -8.49 3.30
N ALA A 136 31.26 -9.13 2.68
CA ALA A 136 31.53 -9.00 1.25
C ALA A 136 30.33 -9.45 0.41
N GLY A 137 29.66 -10.54 0.80
CA GLY A 137 28.41 -10.98 0.18
C GLY A 137 27.26 -9.97 0.32
N ILE A 138 27.09 -9.37 1.51
CA ILE A 138 26.07 -8.35 1.76
C ILE A 138 26.38 -7.05 0.99
N PHE A 139 27.63 -6.59 0.99
CA PHE A 139 28.05 -5.39 0.25
C PHE A 139 28.01 -5.61 -1.26
N ALA A 140 28.34 -6.79 -1.77
CA ALA A 140 28.17 -7.15 -3.17
C ALA A 140 26.68 -7.19 -3.56
N ALA A 141 25.81 -7.74 -2.71
CA ALA A 141 24.37 -7.76 -2.96
C ALA A 141 23.76 -6.35 -2.94
N ILE A 142 24.16 -5.49 -1.98
CA ILE A 142 23.74 -4.09 -1.93
C ILE A 142 24.28 -3.30 -3.13
N GLY A 143 25.56 -3.51 -3.49
CA GLY A 143 26.19 -2.88 -4.65
C GLY A 143 25.52 -3.28 -5.96
N LEU A 144 25.17 -4.56 -6.12
CA LEU A 144 24.41 -5.05 -7.27
C LEU A 144 22.99 -4.48 -7.30
N ALA A 145 22.32 -4.37 -6.15
CA ALA A 145 20.98 -3.79 -6.07
C ALA A 145 20.97 -2.29 -6.43
N ILE A 146 21.94 -1.52 -5.93
CA ILE A 146 22.10 -0.10 -6.27
C ILE A 146 22.49 0.04 -7.75
N GLY A 147 23.38 -0.82 -8.26
CA GLY A 147 23.75 -0.86 -9.68
C GLY A 147 22.58 -1.20 -10.59
N ALA A 148 21.71 -2.13 -10.21
CA ALA A 148 20.51 -2.48 -10.95
C ALA A 148 19.49 -1.34 -10.96
N ILE A 149 19.28 -0.65 -9.83
CA ILE A 149 18.42 0.54 -9.77
C ILE A 149 19.00 1.67 -10.63
N GLY A 150 20.32 1.88 -10.56
CA GLY A 150 21.03 2.86 -11.39
C GLY A 150 20.91 2.56 -12.88
N GLY A 151 21.05 1.29 -13.27
CA GLY A 151 20.86 0.84 -14.65
C GLY A 151 19.43 1.02 -15.16
N ILE A 152 18.42 0.75 -14.31
CA ILE A 152 17.01 1.01 -14.64
C ILE A 152 16.79 2.52 -14.81
N LEU A 153 17.28 3.37 -13.90
CA LEU A 153 17.15 4.83 -14.05
C LEU A 153 17.85 5.34 -15.31
N ALA A 154 19.07 4.87 -15.58
CA ALA A 154 19.83 5.26 -16.76
C ALA A 154 19.12 4.86 -18.06
N SER A 155 18.54 3.65 -18.12
CA SER A 155 17.76 3.21 -19.29
C SER A 155 16.47 4.03 -19.48
N ILE A 156 15.81 4.44 -18.40
CA ILE A 156 14.63 5.33 -18.47
C ILE A 156 15.03 6.71 -19.00
N VAL A 157 16.11 7.29 -18.48
CA VAL A 157 16.60 8.61 -18.91
C VAL A 157 17.09 8.57 -20.36
N ALA A 158 17.85 7.56 -20.75
CA ALA A 158 18.31 7.36 -22.12
C ALA A 158 17.13 7.17 -23.09
N GLY A 159 16.12 6.39 -22.69
CA GLY A 159 14.87 6.26 -23.43
C GLY A 159 14.15 7.60 -23.57
N LEU A 160 14.04 8.38 -22.51
CA LEU A 160 13.36 9.68 -22.53
C LEU A 160 14.09 10.71 -23.42
N LEU A 161 15.43 10.72 -23.42
CA LEU A 161 16.25 11.59 -24.27
C LEU A 161 16.22 11.18 -25.75
N GLY A 162 15.96 9.91 -26.05
CA GLY A 162 15.83 9.39 -27.42
C GLY A 162 14.46 9.65 -28.06
N LEU A 163 13.47 10.13 -27.30
CA LEU A 163 12.10 10.34 -27.77
C LEU A 163 11.86 11.79 -28.21
N LYS A 164 11.10 11.97 -29.30
CA LYS A 164 10.62 13.29 -29.71
C LYS A 164 9.67 13.85 -28.64
N LEU A 165 9.65 15.17 -28.45
CA LEU A 165 8.78 15.86 -27.47
C LEU A 165 7.31 15.39 -27.47
N TRP A 166 6.77 15.06 -28.64
CA TRP A 166 5.40 14.57 -28.79
C TRP A 166 5.21 13.09 -28.39
N GLN A 167 6.27 12.28 -28.40
CA GLN A 167 6.24 10.87 -27.97
C GLN A 167 6.37 10.74 -26.45
N MET A 168 6.90 11.74 -25.74
CA MET A 168 7.01 11.74 -24.28
C MET A 168 5.69 11.47 -23.53
N PRO A 169 4.56 12.17 -23.80
CA PRO A 169 3.29 11.87 -23.12
C PRO A 169 2.79 10.44 -23.41
N LEU A 170 2.99 9.94 -24.64
CA LEU A 170 2.60 8.58 -25.00
C LEU A 170 3.46 7.52 -24.28
N ALA A 171 4.75 7.77 -24.13
CA ALA A 171 5.66 6.91 -23.37
C ALA A 171 5.30 6.85 -21.88
N ILE A 172 4.92 7.99 -21.29
CA ILE A 172 4.46 8.04 -19.89
C ILE A 172 3.16 7.23 -19.73
N ILE A 173 2.18 7.40 -20.63
CA ILE A 173 0.94 6.63 -20.61
C ILE A 173 1.24 5.13 -20.81
N GLY A 174 2.13 4.79 -21.74
CA GLY A 174 2.56 3.42 -21.99
C GLY A 174 3.21 2.78 -20.76
N LEU A 175 4.09 3.49 -20.07
CA LEU A 175 4.72 3.03 -18.83
C LEU A 175 3.69 2.85 -17.70
N LEU A 176 2.77 3.82 -17.55
CA LEU A 176 1.67 3.71 -16.58
C LEU A 176 0.84 2.45 -16.85
N LEU A 177 0.44 2.23 -18.11
CA LEU A 177 -0.33 1.04 -18.51
C LEU A 177 0.48 -0.26 -18.43
N LEU A 178 1.80 -0.23 -18.62
CA LEU A 178 2.65 -1.40 -18.47
C LEU A 178 2.69 -1.89 -17.02
N ILE A 179 2.75 -0.95 -16.07
CA ILE A 179 2.74 -1.23 -14.63
C ILE A 179 1.33 -1.59 -14.16
N SER A 180 0.31 -0.83 -14.57
CA SER A 180 -1.07 -0.98 -14.09
C SER A 180 -1.88 -2.04 -14.85
N GLY A 181 -1.54 -2.30 -16.10
CA GLY A 181 -2.27 -3.17 -17.03
C GLY A 181 -2.43 -4.60 -16.52
N PRO A 182 -1.35 -5.29 -16.09
CA PRO A 182 -1.44 -6.63 -15.52
C PRO A 182 -2.37 -6.68 -14.30
N ALA A 183 -2.32 -5.66 -13.43
CA ALA A 183 -3.17 -5.56 -12.25
C ALA A 183 -4.65 -5.38 -12.62
N MET A 184 -4.95 -4.53 -13.62
CA MET A 184 -6.31 -4.33 -14.13
C MET A 184 -6.88 -5.59 -14.78
N VAL A 185 -6.08 -6.31 -15.57
CA VAL A 185 -6.50 -7.57 -16.21
C VAL A 185 -6.81 -8.64 -15.15
N LEU A 186 -5.93 -8.81 -14.17
CA LEU A 186 -6.15 -9.74 -13.07
C LEU A 186 -7.40 -9.37 -12.26
N ALA A 187 -7.60 -8.08 -11.96
CA ALA A 187 -8.80 -7.60 -11.29
C ALA A 187 -10.05 -7.84 -12.14
N GLY A 188 -10.00 -7.61 -13.45
CA GLY A 188 -11.09 -7.89 -14.37
C GLY A 188 -11.50 -9.37 -14.35
N PHE A 189 -10.53 -10.30 -14.34
CA PHE A 189 -10.82 -11.72 -14.22
C PHE A 189 -11.41 -12.09 -12.85
N LYS A 190 -10.86 -11.55 -11.77
CA LYS A 190 -11.36 -11.78 -10.41
C LYS A 190 -12.80 -11.26 -10.25
N LEU A 191 -13.09 -10.04 -10.73
CA LEU A 191 -14.41 -9.42 -10.65
C LEU A 191 -15.49 -10.18 -11.45
N LYS A 192 -15.13 -10.73 -12.62
CA LYS A 192 -16.03 -11.57 -13.44
C LYS A 192 -16.29 -12.95 -12.83
N ARG A 193 -15.39 -13.44 -11.97
CA ARG A 193 -15.46 -14.77 -11.35
C ARG A 193 -15.95 -14.77 -9.90
N ARG A 194 -16.40 -13.63 -9.37
CA ARG A 194 -16.95 -13.53 -8.01
C ARG A 194 -18.13 -14.48 -7.83
N ASN A 195 -18.11 -15.29 -6.77
CA ASN A 195 -19.13 -16.29 -6.48
C ASN A 195 -19.50 -16.26 -4.99
N LEU A 196 -20.79 -16.25 -4.68
CA LEU A 196 -21.30 -16.28 -3.31
C LEU A 196 -21.27 -17.67 -2.68
N ALA A 197 -21.23 -18.75 -3.49
CA ALA A 197 -21.30 -20.10 -2.96
C ALA A 197 -20.23 -20.41 -1.89
N PRO A 198 -18.93 -20.11 -2.07
CA PRO A 198 -17.93 -20.39 -1.03
C PRO A 198 -18.15 -19.62 0.28
N ILE A 199 -18.87 -18.50 0.24
CA ILE A 199 -19.22 -17.72 1.45
C ILE A 199 -20.38 -18.40 2.18
N LEU A 200 -21.39 -18.85 1.45
CA LEU A 200 -22.55 -19.55 2.02
C LEU A 200 -22.15 -20.95 2.51
N ASP A 201 -21.32 -21.66 1.76
CA ASP A 201 -20.80 -22.97 2.11
C ASP A 201 -19.96 -22.91 3.39
N ALA A 202 -19.22 -21.83 3.60
CA ALA A 202 -18.49 -21.57 4.83
C ALA A 202 -19.40 -21.33 6.06
N ASN A 203 -20.68 -20.98 5.86
CA ASN A 203 -21.70 -20.90 6.91
C ASN A 203 -22.45 -22.22 7.12
N GLY A 204 -22.01 -23.32 6.50
CA GLY A 204 -22.63 -24.64 6.61
C GLY A 204 -23.85 -24.84 5.70
N TRP A 205 -24.08 -23.95 4.74
CA TRP A 205 -25.07 -24.18 3.70
C TRP A 205 -24.47 -25.10 2.63
N ALA A 206 -25.28 -25.88 1.92
CA ALA A 206 -24.82 -26.69 0.80
C ALA A 206 -25.34 -26.07 -0.50
N VAL A 207 -24.65 -25.05 -1.02
CA VAL A 207 -25.13 -24.30 -2.18
C VAL A 207 -24.38 -24.72 -3.44
N ASN A 208 -24.97 -25.64 -4.20
CA ASN A 208 -24.42 -26.09 -5.49
C ASN A 208 -24.68 -25.10 -6.66
N ALA A 209 -25.00 -23.84 -6.35
CA ALA A 209 -25.31 -22.82 -7.35
C ALA A 209 -24.07 -21.96 -7.63
N ARG A 210 -23.80 -21.66 -8.90
CA ARG A 210 -22.82 -20.63 -9.29
C ARG A 210 -23.46 -19.24 -9.18
N ALA A 211 -23.71 -18.80 -7.95
CA ALA A 211 -24.29 -17.50 -7.62
C ALA A 211 -23.25 -16.37 -7.85
N ARG A 212 -23.05 -16.01 -9.12
CA ARG A 212 -22.04 -15.04 -9.53
C ARG A 212 -22.47 -13.60 -9.22
N ILE A 213 -21.54 -12.80 -8.71
CA ILE A 213 -21.73 -11.35 -8.51
C ILE A 213 -21.12 -10.62 -9.69
N ASN A 214 -21.97 -10.15 -10.63
CA ASN A 214 -21.50 -9.28 -11.70
C ASN A 214 -21.16 -7.88 -11.16
N ILE A 215 -20.53 -7.03 -11.98
CA ILE A 215 -20.16 -5.67 -11.57
C ILE A 215 -21.40 -4.81 -11.21
N PRO A 216 -22.44 -4.67 -12.07
CA PRO A 216 -23.58 -3.80 -11.75
C PRO A 216 -24.37 -4.28 -10.51
N PHE A 217 -24.56 -5.58 -10.34
CA PHE A 217 -25.16 -6.18 -9.15
C PHE A 217 -24.30 -5.91 -7.91
N GLY A 218 -22.98 -6.08 -8.01
CA GLY A 218 -22.06 -5.71 -6.93
C GLY A 218 -22.16 -4.22 -6.55
N THR A 219 -22.33 -3.33 -7.52
CA THR A 219 -22.53 -1.90 -7.26
C THR A 219 -23.86 -1.62 -6.54
N SER A 220 -24.93 -2.37 -6.84
CA SER A 220 -26.20 -2.22 -6.11
C SER A 220 -26.16 -2.72 -4.66
N LEU A 221 -25.23 -3.61 -4.32
CA LEU A 221 -25.10 -4.18 -2.97
C LEU A 221 -24.29 -3.29 -2.01
N THR A 222 -23.54 -2.32 -2.50
CA THR A 222 -22.75 -1.41 -1.66
C THR A 222 -23.06 0.03 -2.05
N GLY A 223 -23.85 0.71 -1.22
CA GLY A 223 -24.09 2.13 -1.34
C GLY A 223 -22.81 2.92 -1.06
N LEU A 224 -22.43 3.80 -1.98
CA LEU A 224 -21.36 4.75 -1.76
C LEU A 224 -21.95 6.05 -1.22
N ALA A 225 -21.31 6.63 -0.22
CA ALA A 225 -21.71 7.93 0.30
C ALA A 225 -21.57 8.99 -0.79
N GLY A 226 -22.71 9.47 -1.29
CA GLY A 226 -22.81 10.62 -2.19
C GLY A 226 -22.96 11.91 -1.40
N LEU A 227 -22.57 13.05 -1.98
CA LEU A 227 -23.04 14.33 -1.49
C LEU A 227 -24.55 14.43 -1.79
N PRO A 228 -25.35 15.02 -0.88
CA PRO A 228 -26.75 15.29 -1.17
C PRO A 228 -26.88 16.28 -2.33
N ASP A 229 -27.98 16.20 -3.06
CA ASP A 229 -28.24 17.07 -4.20
C ASP A 229 -28.19 18.55 -3.78
N GLY A 230 -27.39 19.35 -4.49
CA GLY A 230 -27.18 20.77 -4.19
C GLY A 230 -26.05 21.07 -3.18
N ALA A 231 -25.36 20.07 -2.63
CA ALA A 231 -24.19 20.32 -1.79
C ALA A 231 -22.97 20.72 -2.64
N HIS A 232 -22.42 21.89 -2.35
CA HIS A 232 -21.16 22.36 -2.93
C HIS A 232 -19.99 22.02 -1.98
N ARG A 233 -18.92 21.46 -2.53
CA ARG A 233 -17.67 21.29 -1.77
C ARG A 233 -17.00 22.65 -1.64
N SER A 234 -16.83 23.15 -0.41
CA SER A 234 -15.95 24.29 -0.18
C SER A 234 -14.53 23.89 -0.56
N LEU A 235 -13.95 24.59 -1.54
CA LEU A 235 -12.53 24.47 -1.90
C LEU A 235 -11.62 25.21 -0.90
N VAL A 236 -12.22 26.00 -0.02
CA VAL A 236 -11.52 26.73 1.04
C VAL A 236 -11.71 25.95 2.33
N ASP A 237 -10.64 25.26 2.71
CA ASP A 237 -10.50 24.61 4.02
C ASP A 237 -9.46 25.41 4.83
N PRO A 238 -9.88 26.18 5.86
CA PRO A 238 -8.98 26.94 6.71
C PRO A 238 -7.98 26.10 7.50
N PHE A 239 -8.21 24.80 7.65
CA PHE A 239 -7.37 23.86 8.40
C PHE A 239 -6.68 22.84 7.50
N ALA A 240 -6.76 22.98 6.18
CA ALA A 240 -6.02 22.10 5.27
C ALA A 240 -4.51 22.27 5.47
N ASP A 241 -3.82 21.15 5.66
CA ASP A 241 -2.36 21.12 5.70
C ASP A 241 -1.79 21.79 4.45
N LYS A 242 -0.90 22.77 4.66
CA LYS A 242 -0.18 23.45 3.57
C LYS A 242 0.62 22.39 2.82
N LYS A 243 0.17 22.04 1.61
CA LYS A 243 0.85 21.04 0.77
C LYS A 243 2.31 21.46 0.60
N PRO A 244 3.29 20.56 0.83
CA PRO A 244 4.68 20.89 0.66
C PRO A 244 4.92 21.26 -0.81
N VAL A 245 5.31 22.50 -1.05
CA VAL A 245 5.60 23.03 -2.40
C VAL A 245 7.00 22.64 -2.88
N TRP A 246 7.88 22.20 -1.97
CA TRP A 246 9.26 21.78 -2.27
C TRP A 246 9.39 20.71 -3.37
N PRO A 247 8.58 19.62 -3.42
CA PRO A 247 8.63 18.68 -4.53
C PRO A 247 8.31 19.32 -5.88
N TYR A 248 7.47 20.36 -5.95
CA TYR A 248 7.22 21.10 -7.20
C TYR A 248 8.42 21.95 -7.60
N TYR A 249 9.08 22.61 -6.64
CA TYR A 249 10.32 23.34 -6.91
C TYR A 249 11.45 22.41 -7.35
N LEU A 250 11.56 21.23 -6.75
CA LEU A 250 12.54 20.22 -7.12
C LEU A 250 12.26 19.67 -8.52
N LEU A 251 10.99 19.38 -8.84
CA LEU A 251 10.56 18.99 -10.18
C LEU A 251 10.82 20.09 -11.22
N LEU A 252 10.55 21.35 -10.88
CA LEU A 252 10.86 22.49 -11.74
C LEU A 252 12.36 22.62 -11.97
N LEU A 253 13.18 22.45 -10.93
CA LEU A 253 14.65 22.46 -11.03
C LEU A 253 15.15 21.33 -11.93
N VAL A 254 14.60 20.12 -11.80
CA VAL A 254 14.92 18.99 -12.68
C VAL A 254 14.54 19.28 -14.13
N ILE A 255 13.36 19.88 -14.38
CA ILE A 255 12.93 20.27 -15.73
C ILE A 255 13.84 21.34 -16.30
N VAL A 256 14.17 22.39 -15.53
CA VAL A 256 15.08 23.46 -15.97
C VAL A 256 16.47 22.90 -16.24
N GLY A 257 16.99 22.03 -15.38
CA GLY A 257 18.25 21.33 -15.58
C GLY A 257 18.25 20.45 -16.83
N ALA A 258 17.16 19.74 -17.10
CA ALA A 258 16.98 18.94 -18.30
C ALA A 258 16.90 19.81 -19.57
N LEU A 259 16.19 20.94 -19.52
CA LEU A 259 16.09 21.91 -20.62
C LEU A 259 17.43 22.59 -20.91
N LEU A 260 18.17 22.98 -19.87
CA LEU A 260 19.54 23.49 -19.99
C LEU A 260 20.47 22.42 -20.55
N GLY A 261 20.37 21.17 -20.10
CA GLY A 261 21.10 20.04 -20.66
C GLY A 261 20.79 19.82 -22.14
N MET A 262 19.52 19.89 -22.54
CA MET A 262 19.09 19.81 -23.94
C MET A 262 19.59 20.99 -24.78
N TYR A 263 19.66 22.20 -24.20
CA TYR A 263 20.24 23.38 -24.83
C TYR A 263 21.76 23.21 -25.05
N PHE A 264 22.50 22.75 -24.03
CA PHE A 264 23.94 22.47 -24.14
C PHE A 264 24.26 21.28 -25.07
N MET A 265 23.37 20.30 -25.20
CA MET A 265 23.46 19.20 -26.18
C MET A 265 23.00 19.59 -27.59
N GLY A 266 22.65 20.85 -27.85
CA GLY A 266 22.38 21.38 -29.18
C GLY A 266 21.00 21.04 -29.76
N TYR A 267 20.05 20.53 -28.95
CA TYR A 267 18.73 20.11 -29.44
C TYR A 267 17.81 21.28 -29.84
N PHE A 268 18.14 22.51 -29.41
CA PHE A 268 17.44 23.75 -29.77
C PHE A 268 18.24 24.66 -30.73
N GLY A 269 19.39 24.19 -31.23
CA GLY A 269 20.13 24.87 -32.29
C GLY A 269 19.60 24.45 -33.66
N ALA A 270 18.85 25.35 -34.29
CA ALA A 270 18.82 25.43 -35.75
C ALA A 270 20.11 26.08 -36.24
#